data_AF-A0A351TC05-F1
#
_entry.id   AF-A0A351TC05-F1
#
_cell.length_a   1.000
_cell.length_b   1.000
_cell.length_c   1.000
_cell.angle_alpha   90.00
_cell.angle_beta   90.00
_cell.angle_gamma   90.00
#
_symmetry.space_group_name_H-M   'P 1'
#
loop_
_entity.id
_entity.type
_entity.pdbx_description
1 polymer ?
#
loop_
_entity_poly.entity_id
_entity_poly.type
_entity_poly.pdbx_seq_one_letter_code
_entity_poly.pdbx_strand_id
1 'polypeptide(L)'
;MIPKKDSEMDEKKETVRDFKEQISLMEQLLSSLKTIYSGSFKSKFFGQDYISLEYLAANREINFYLVVPKKAQNLVEKQITGFYPDAIIDEVQEYNIFKNRKVVKAISLSLKKDFFLPIKTYQKLESDPINNITNAFSKLSQFEACSVQILLKPSSDDWQNKTEKALKQLKK
;
A
#
# COMPACT_ATOMS: atom_id res chain seq x y z
N MET A 1 24.20 16.46 31.34
CA MET A 1 23.66 15.09 31.27
C MET A 1 22.25 15.22 30.74
N ILE A 2 22.00 14.83 29.49
CA ILE A 2 20.65 14.92 28.91
C ILE A 2 19.79 13.85 29.60
N PRO A 3 18.58 14.18 30.11
CA PRO A 3 17.70 13.18 30.71
C PRO A 3 17.36 12.13 29.67
N LYS A 4 17.55 10.84 30.01
CA LYS A 4 17.29 9.69 29.12
C LYS A 4 15.88 9.71 28.50
N LYS A 5 14.92 10.31 29.20
CA LYS A 5 13.54 10.47 28.75
C LYS A 5 13.39 11.49 27.61
N ASP A 6 14.20 12.55 27.60
CA ASP A 6 14.15 13.57 26.56
C ASP A 6 14.78 13.04 25.27
N SER A 7 15.89 12.30 25.36
CA SER A 7 16.50 11.63 24.20
C SER A 7 15.59 10.58 23.56
N GLU A 8 14.94 9.72 24.37
CA GLU A 8 13.99 8.71 23.86
C GLU A 8 12.77 9.36 23.18
N MET A 9 12.32 10.52 23.68
CA MET A 9 11.20 11.26 23.08
C MET A 9 11.58 11.90 21.75
N ASP A 10 12.81 12.40 21.62
CA ASP A 10 13.27 13.04 20.40
C ASP A 10 13.60 12.00 19.30
N GLU A 11 14.24 10.88 19.64
CA GLU A 11 14.42 9.74 18.72
C GLU A 11 13.08 9.23 18.16
N LYS A 12 12.07 9.13 19.02
CA LYS A 12 10.73 8.71 18.59
C LYS A 12 10.09 9.72 17.64
N LYS A 13 10.26 11.03 17.86
CA LYS A 13 9.74 12.06 16.94
C LYS A 13 10.45 12.03 15.60
N GLU A 14 11.77 11.85 15.58
CA GLU A 14 12.55 11.70 14.36
C GLU A 14 12.08 10.49 13.55
N THR A 15 12.00 9.32 14.19
CA THR A 15 11.47 8.11 13.56
C THR A 15 10.06 8.34 12.98
N VAL A 16 9.21 9.07 13.70
CA VAL A 16 7.84 9.40 13.23
C VAL A 16 7.84 10.31 12.01
N ARG A 17 8.74 11.29 12.00
CA ARG A 17 8.90 12.19 10.88
C ARG A 17 9.39 11.43 9.64
N ASP A 18 10.39 10.57 9.81
CA ASP A 18 11.01 9.83 8.73
C ASP A 18 9.99 8.96 7.97
N PHE A 19 9.19 8.14 8.68
CA PHE A 19 8.20 7.32 7.98
C PHE A 19 7.09 8.17 7.34
N LYS A 20 6.73 9.33 7.89
CA LYS A 20 5.74 10.23 7.27
C LYS A 20 6.27 10.82 5.97
N GLU A 21 7.54 11.18 5.93
CA GLU A 21 8.20 11.64 4.71
C GLU A 21 8.23 10.53 3.64
N GLN A 22 8.57 9.29 4.03
CA GLN A 22 8.54 8.13 3.13
C GLN A 22 7.13 7.83 2.59
N ILE A 23 6.10 7.87 3.44
CA ILE A 23 4.71 7.70 3.01
C ILE A 23 4.27 8.85 2.09
N SER A 24 4.74 10.07 2.32
CA SER A 24 4.43 11.21 1.45
C SER A 24 5.03 11.08 0.05
N LEU A 25 6.23 10.50 -0.07
CA LEU A 25 6.81 10.15 -1.37
C LEU A 25 6.00 9.06 -2.07
N MET A 26 5.59 8.02 -1.32
CA MET A 26 4.73 6.97 -1.85
C MET A 26 3.37 7.51 -2.32
N GLU A 27 2.78 8.46 -1.60
CA GLU A 27 1.53 9.13 -2.02
C GLU A 27 1.70 9.83 -3.38
N GLN A 28 2.83 10.50 -3.60
CA GLN A 28 3.13 11.15 -4.89
C GLN A 28 3.36 10.11 -6.00
N LEU A 29 4.06 9.02 -5.71
CA LEU A 29 4.23 7.89 -6.63
C LEU A 29 2.87 7.30 -7.01
N LEU A 30 2.03 6.94 -6.04
CA LEU A 30 0.70 6.39 -6.31
C LEU A 30 -0.18 7.37 -7.11
N SER A 31 -0.03 8.67 -6.86
CA SER A 31 -0.72 9.71 -7.62
C SER A 31 -0.26 9.75 -9.08
N SER A 32 1.04 9.56 -9.35
CA SER A 32 1.57 9.52 -10.72
C SER A 32 1.10 8.28 -11.50
N LEU A 33 0.84 7.17 -10.79
CA LEU A 33 0.30 5.94 -11.37
C LEU A 33 -1.17 6.05 -11.83
N LYS A 34 -1.89 7.13 -11.46
CA LYS A 34 -3.23 7.43 -12.01
C LYS A 34 -3.22 7.50 -13.55
N THR A 35 -2.08 7.82 -14.15
CA THR A 35 -1.87 7.84 -15.61
C THR A 35 -2.17 6.50 -16.31
N ILE A 36 -2.19 5.39 -15.57
CA ILE A 36 -2.57 4.06 -16.09
C ILE A 36 -4.09 3.97 -16.38
N TYR A 37 -4.87 4.93 -15.88
CA TYR A 37 -6.30 5.04 -16.19
C TYR A 37 -6.55 5.06 -17.69
N SER A 38 -7.50 4.22 -18.12
CA SER A 38 -7.95 4.14 -19.51
C SER A 38 -9.39 4.62 -19.63
N GLY A 39 -9.63 5.64 -20.45
CA GLY A 39 -10.98 6.10 -20.80
C GLY A 39 -11.65 5.32 -21.94
N SER A 40 -10.98 4.29 -22.47
CA SER A 40 -11.42 3.54 -23.65
C SER A 40 -12.78 2.84 -23.43
N PHE A 41 -13.50 2.56 -24.52
CA PHE A 41 -14.76 1.83 -24.42
C PHE A 41 -14.57 0.46 -23.74
N LYS A 42 -13.48 -0.26 -24.06
CA LYS A 42 -13.16 -1.54 -23.41
C LYS A 42 -13.06 -1.44 -21.89
N SER A 43 -12.38 -0.43 -21.35
CA SER A 43 -12.22 -0.30 -19.89
C SER A 43 -13.50 0.13 -19.18
N LYS A 44 -14.46 0.73 -19.90
CA LYS A 44 -15.82 0.97 -19.38
C LYS A 44 -16.63 -0.31 -19.22
N PHE A 45 -16.43 -1.31 -20.09
CA PHE A 45 -17.16 -2.58 -20.06
C PHE A 45 -16.47 -3.66 -19.22
N PHE A 46 -15.14 -3.77 -19.32
CA PHE A 46 -14.34 -4.81 -18.65
C PHE A 46 -13.66 -4.33 -17.37
N GLY A 47 -13.72 -3.04 -17.06
CA GLY A 47 -13.04 -2.44 -15.92
C GLY A 47 -11.66 -1.87 -16.26
N GLN A 48 -11.09 -1.16 -15.29
CA GLN A 48 -9.73 -0.62 -15.37
C GLN A 48 -8.72 -1.71 -15.00
N ASP A 49 -7.52 -1.62 -15.56
CA ASP A 49 -6.39 -2.40 -15.06
C ASP A 49 -6.08 -2.04 -13.61
N TYR A 50 -5.49 -2.98 -12.88
CA TYR A 50 -5.14 -2.81 -11.47
C TYR A 50 -3.65 -3.06 -11.25
N ILE A 51 -3.17 -2.53 -10.14
CA ILE A 51 -1.85 -2.76 -9.57
C ILE A 51 -2.05 -3.48 -8.26
N SER A 52 -1.16 -4.40 -7.91
CA SER A 52 -1.16 -5.07 -6.60
C SER A 52 0.09 -4.69 -5.83
N LEU A 53 -0.08 -4.27 -4.58
CA LEU A 53 1.01 -4.17 -3.60
C LEU A 53 0.90 -5.34 -2.64
N GLU A 54 1.97 -6.11 -2.48
CA GLU A 54 1.91 -7.38 -1.75
C GLU A 54 3.04 -7.51 -0.74
N TYR A 55 2.69 -7.99 0.44
CA TYR A 55 3.64 -8.53 1.41
C TYR A 55 3.53 -10.05 1.37
N LEU A 56 4.65 -10.76 1.24
CA LEU A 56 4.71 -12.20 1.37
C LEU A 56 5.65 -12.57 2.51
N ALA A 57 5.11 -13.15 3.58
CA ALA A 57 5.88 -13.81 4.61
C ALA A 57 5.92 -15.30 4.34
N ALA A 58 7.10 -15.83 3.99
CA ALA A 58 7.32 -17.25 3.75
C ALA A 58 8.79 -17.59 4.03
N ASN A 59 9.08 -18.82 4.44
CA ASN A 59 10.46 -19.29 4.69
C ASN A 59 11.28 -18.41 5.65
N ARG A 60 10.62 -17.77 6.63
CA ARG A 60 11.21 -16.79 7.58
C ARG A 60 11.73 -15.50 6.94
N GLU A 61 11.27 -15.18 5.75
CA GLU A 61 11.58 -13.93 5.05
C GLU A 61 10.28 -13.17 4.74
N ILE A 62 10.40 -11.84 4.65
CA ILE A 62 9.33 -10.96 4.19
C ILE A 62 9.77 -10.37 2.86
N ASN A 63 9.04 -10.71 1.79
CA ASN A 63 9.26 -10.22 0.45
C ASN A 63 8.16 -9.21 0.08
N PHE A 64 8.52 -8.20 -0.69
CA PHE A 64 7.60 -7.17 -1.19
C PHE A 64 7.45 -7.33 -2.69
N TYR A 65 6.21 -7.42 -3.17
CA TYR A 65 5.94 -7.52 -4.60
C TYR A 65 5.05 -6.39 -5.08
N LEU A 66 5.28 -6.00 -6.32
CA LEU A 66 4.48 -5.06 -7.06
C LEU A 66 4.04 -5.74 -8.36
N VAL A 67 2.75 -6.04 -8.48
CA VAL A 67 2.19 -6.64 -9.70
C VAL A 67 1.58 -5.54 -10.55
N VAL A 68 2.00 -5.45 -11.81
CA VAL A 68 1.56 -4.40 -12.73
C VAL A 68 1.16 -4.97 -14.08
N PRO A 69 0.25 -4.30 -14.82
CA PRO A 69 -0.03 -4.66 -16.20
C PRO A 69 1.23 -4.55 -17.06
N LYS A 70 1.50 -5.51 -17.95
CA LYS A 70 2.74 -5.53 -18.76
C LYS A 70 2.99 -4.22 -19.52
N LYS A 71 1.94 -3.57 -20.02
CA LYS A 71 2.03 -2.26 -20.70
C LYS A 71 2.46 -1.10 -19.81
N ALA A 72 2.28 -1.23 -18.49
CA ALA A 72 2.60 -0.21 -17.49
C ALA A 72 3.96 -0.48 -16.80
N GLN A 73 4.61 -1.61 -17.06
CA GLN A 73 5.87 -2.01 -16.42
C GLN A 73 6.94 -0.91 -16.49
N ASN A 74 7.30 -0.46 -17.70
CA ASN A 74 8.35 0.55 -17.90
C ASN A 74 8.01 1.89 -17.22
N LEU A 75 6.73 2.28 -17.24
CA LEU A 75 6.27 3.48 -16.56
C LEU A 75 6.48 3.34 -15.06
N VAL A 76 6.02 2.24 -14.48
CA VAL A 76 6.10 1.99 -13.03
C VAL A 76 7.55 1.90 -12.56
N GLU A 77 8.41 1.17 -13.27
CA GLU A 77 9.85 1.10 -12.97
C GLU A 77 10.48 2.50 -12.93
N LYS A 78 10.23 3.34 -13.95
CA LYS A 78 10.71 4.73 -13.98
C LYS A 78 10.17 5.57 -12.83
N GLN A 79 8.89 5.42 -12.47
CA GLN A 79 8.32 6.16 -11.34
C GLN A 79 8.98 5.73 -10.02
N ILE A 80 9.17 4.44 -9.80
CA ILE A 80 9.85 3.94 -8.59
C ILE A 80 11.29 4.44 -8.53
N THR A 81 12.09 4.28 -9.57
CA THR A 81 13.47 4.78 -9.59
C THR A 81 13.54 6.30 -9.46
N GLY A 82 12.52 7.03 -9.94
CA GLY A 82 12.43 8.48 -9.79
C GLY A 82 12.18 8.95 -8.36
N PHE A 83 11.27 8.29 -7.63
CA PHE A 83 10.96 8.63 -6.23
C PHE A 83 11.88 7.95 -5.21
N TYR A 84 12.44 6.78 -5.57
CA TYR A 84 13.31 5.95 -4.74
C TYR A 84 14.55 5.53 -5.56
N PRO A 85 15.56 6.41 -5.72
CA PRO A 85 16.73 6.16 -6.55
C PRO A 85 17.57 4.95 -6.12
N ASP A 86 17.54 4.63 -4.82
CA ASP A 86 18.26 3.49 -4.23
C ASP A 86 17.47 2.17 -4.31
N ALA A 87 16.25 2.18 -4.86
CA ALA A 87 15.45 0.98 -5.01
C ALA A 87 15.99 0.08 -6.12
N ILE A 88 16.19 -1.20 -5.78
CA ILE A 88 16.50 -2.26 -6.75
C ILE A 88 15.19 -2.96 -7.11
N ILE A 89 14.92 -3.09 -8.41
CA ILE A 89 13.70 -3.69 -8.94
C ILE A 89 14.11 -4.91 -9.76
N ASP A 90 13.60 -6.09 -9.37
CA ASP A 90 13.83 -7.34 -10.08
C ASP A 90 12.52 -7.88 -10.65
N GLU A 91 12.49 -8.19 -11.95
CA GLU A 91 11.38 -8.95 -12.56
C GLU A 91 11.54 -10.42 -12.18
N VAL A 92 10.56 -10.95 -11.45
CA VAL A 92 10.55 -12.32 -10.94
C VAL A 92 9.33 -13.07 -11.43
N GLN A 93 9.41 -14.41 -11.43
CA GLN A 93 8.23 -15.24 -11.68
C GLN A 93 7.24 -15.13 -10.53
N GLU A 94 5.95 -15.27 -10.85
CA GLU A 94 4.89 -15.28 -9.86
C GLU A 94 5.14 -16.37 -8.81
N TYR A 95 5.06 -15.98 -7.54
CA TYR A 95 5.24 -16.91 -6.43
C TYR A 95 3.98 -17.77 -6.25
N ASN A 96 4.16 -19.03 -5.86
CA ASN A 96 3.05 -19.90 -5.48
C ASN A 96 2.99 -20.06 -3.96
N ILE A 97 2.17 -19.23 -3.30
CA ILE A 97 1.94 -19.29 -1.85
C ILE A 97 1.29 -20.61 -1.39
N PHE A 98 0.59 -21.30 -2.30
CA PHE A 98 -0.12 -22.55 -1.99
C PHE A 98 0.77 -23.79 -2.08
N LYS A 99 2.01 -23.64 -2.56
CA LYS A 99 2.94 -24.76 -2.76
C LYS A 99 3.17 -25.50 -1.43
N ASN A 100 2.97 -26.82 -1.47
CA ASN A 100 3.12 -27.73 -0.32
C ASN A 100 2.20 -27.40 0.87
N ARG A 101 1.08 -26.69 0.66
CA ARG A 101 0.13 -26.32 1.72
C ARG A 101 -1.14 -27.15 1.64
N LYS A 102 -1.58 -27.70 2.77
CA LYS A 102 -2.79 -28.53 2.86
C LYS A 102 -4.05 -27.72 3.16
N VAL A 103 -3.90 -26.56 3.80
CA VAL A 103 -5.00 -25.72 4.26
C VAL A 103 -4.72 -24.29 3.81
N VAL A 104 -5.75 -23.65 3.26
CA VAL A 104 -5.72 -22.26 2.84
C VAL A 104 -6.89 -21.55 3.51
N LYS A 105 -6.62 -20.38 4.09
CA LYS A 105 -7.64 -19.48 4.64
C LYS A 105 -7.41 -18.10 4.05
N ALA A 106 -8.49 -17.44 3.64
CA ALA A 106 -8.45 -16.10 3.08
C ALA A 106 -9.53 -15.25 3.76
N ILE A 107 -9.24 -13.95 3.89
CA ILE A 107 -10.20 -12.95 4.35
C ILE A 107 -10.08 -11.73 3.45
N SER A 108 -11.22 -11.12 3.13
CA SER A 108 -11.28 -9.84 2.43
C SER A 108 -11.73 -8.77 3.41
N LEU A 109 -11.04 -7.63 3.39
CA LEU A 109 -11.37 -6.47 4.21
C LEU A 109 -12.05 -5.41 3.34
N SER A 110 -13.10 -4.80 3.87
CA SER A 110 -13.77 -3.66 3.25
C SER A 110 -13.98 -2.56 4.29
N LEU A 111 -14.12 -1.32 3.81
CA LEU A 111 -14.41 -0.20 4.70
C LEU A 111 -15.80 -0.37 5.32
N LYS A 112 -15.87 -0.27 6.65
CA LYS A 112 -17.16 -0.29 7.38
C LYS A 112 -18.04 0.92 7.06
N LYS A 113 -17.42 2.04 6.66
CA LYS A 113 -18.06 3.30 6.34
C LYS A 113 -17.70 3.70 4.92
N ASP A 114 -18.52 4.56 4.31
CA ASP A 114 -18.21 5.09 2.99
C ASP A 114 -16.87 5.85 2.97
N PHE A 115 -16.18 5.76 1.82
CA PHE A 115 -14.83 6.32 1.63
C PHE A 115 -14.74 7.83 1.81
N PHE A 116 -15.85 8.57 1.70
CA PHE A 116 -15.91 10.01 1.90
C PHE A 116 -15.83 10.41 3.38
N LEU A 117 -15.98 9.46 4.30
CA LEU A 117 -15.71 9.70 5.72
C LEU A 117 -14.22 9.52 6.00
N PRO A 118 -13.59 10.42 6.77
CA PRO A 118 -12.15 10.45 6.91
C PRO A 118 -11.64 9.17 7.58
N ILE A 119 -10.80 8.44 6.86
CA ILE A 119 -9.87 7.48 7.45
C ILE A 119 -8.76 8.29 8.14
N LYS A 120 -8.25 7.80 9.27
CA LYS A 120 -7.09 8.41 9.92
C LYS A 120 -5.92 8.43 8.91
N THR A 121 -5.50 9.61 8.48
CA THR A 121 -4.39 9.75 7.53
C THR A 121 -3.05 9.48 8.19
N TYR A 122 -2.02 9.19 7.40
CA TYR A 122 -0.67 8.93 7.89
C TYR A 122 -0.09 10.10 8.73
N GLN A 123 -0.55 11.32 8.46
CA GLN A 123 -0.20 12.52 9.22
C GLN A 123 -0.52 12.41 10.72
N LYS A 124 -1.55 11.62 11.08
CA LYS A 124 -1.98 11.38 12.46
C LYS A 124 -1.36 10.11 13.08
N LEU A 125 -0.50 9.39 12.36
CA LEU A 125 0.20 8.23 12.90
C LEU A 125 1.29 8.69 13.88
N GLU A 126 1.44 7.92 14.97
CA GLU A 126 2.41 8.15 16.05
C GLU A 126 3.51 7.08 16.08
N SER A 127 3.40 6.09 15.20
CA SER A 127 4.31 4.96 15.05
C SER A 127 4.19 4.40 13.64
N ASP A 128 5.20 3.66 13.22
CA ASP A 128 5.24 3.00 11.91
C ASP A 128 4.01 2.07 11.73
N PRO A 129 3.23 2.24 10.63
CA PRO A 129 2.05 1.43 10.37
C PRO A 129 2.35 -0.05 10.05
N ILE A 130 3.55 -0.41 9.57
CA ILE A 130 3.84 -1.79 9.15
C ILE A 130 4.22 -2.70 10.31
N ASN A 131 4.63 -2.14 11.45
CA ASN A 131 5.09 -2.90 12.63
C ASN A 131 4.10 -3.97 13.11
N ASN A 132 2.79 -3.68 13.05
CA ASN A 132 1.79 -4.66 13.46
C ASN A 132 1.71 -5.86 12.51
N ILE A 133 1.93 -5.62 11.21
CA ILE A 133 1.91 -6.66 10.18
C ILE A 133 3.17 -7.52 10.30
N THR A 134 4.34 -6.90 10.40
CA THR A 134 5.63 -7.62 10.52
C THR A 134 5.70 -8.43 11.81
N ASN A 135 5.18 -7.91 12.93
CA ASN A 135 5.06 -8.65 14.20
C ASN A 135 4.09 -9.83 14.14
N ALA A 136 3.07 -9.78 13.28
CA ALA A 136 2.21 -10.93 13.04
C ALA A 136 2.94 -11.97 12.18
N PHE A 137 3.66 -11.52 11.15
CA PHE A 137 4.45 -12.39 10.27
C PHE A 137 5.59 -13.11 11.00
N SER A 138 6.22 -12.48 11.99
CA SER A 138 7.30 -13.11 12.77
C SER A 138 6.87 -14.32 13.60
N LYS A 139 5.55 -14.49 13.83
CA LYS A 139 4.98 -15.64 14.54
C LYS A 139 4.70 -16.84 13.64
N LEU A 140 4.85 -16.70 12.32
CA LEU A 140 4.65 -17.79 11.38
C LEU A 140 5.76 -18.82 11.53
N SER A 141 5.39 -20.09 11.58
CA SER A 141 6.36 -21.19 11.49
C SER A 141 6.96 -21.28 10.08
N GLN A 142 8.06 -22.03 9.94
CA GLN A 142 8.69 -22.28 8.62
C GLN A 142 7.77 -23.03 7.64
N PHE A 143 6.73 -23.69 8.16
CA PHE A 143 5.72 -24.41 7.38
C PHE A 143 4.45 -23.59 7.20
N GLU A 144 4.46 -22.30 7.52
CA GLU A 144 3.37 -21.33 7.32
C GLU A 144 3.80 -20.26 6.31
N ALA A 145 2.83 -19.64 5.68
CA ALA A 145 3.02 -18.53 4.78
C ALA A 145 1.79 -17.63 4.86
N CYS A 146 2.00 -16.34 4.72
CA CYS A 146 0.94 -15.36 4.71
C CYS A 146 1.24 -14.33 3.63
N SER A 147 0.23 -13.98 2.85
CA SER A 147 0.30 -12.83 1.95
C SER A 147 -0.79 -11.83 2.30
N VAL A 148 -0.43 -10.55 2.23
CA VAL A 148 -1.35 -9.43 2.31
C VAL A 148 -1.31 -8.73 0.97
N GLN A 149 -2.46 -8.65 0.31
CA GLN A 149 -2.60 -8.09 -1.02
C GLN A 149 -3.46 -6.82 -0.96
N ILE A 150 -2.95 -5.73 -1.52
CA ILE A 150 -3.66 -4.47 -1.67
C ILE A 150 -3.81 -4.19 -3.16
N LEU A 151 -5.05 -4.35 -3.66
CA LEU A 151 -5.38 -4.06 -5.05
C LEU A 151 -5.74 -2.59 -5.21
N LEU A 152 -4.98 -1.92 -6.07
CA LEU A 152 -5.14 -0.52 -6.43
C LEU A 152 -5.68 -0.42 -7.85
N LYS A 153 -6.79 0.30 -8.02
CA LYS A 153 -7.40 0.52 -9.33
C LYS A 153 -7.61 2.02 -9.54
N PRO A 154 -7.17 2.59 -10.67
CA PRO A 154 -7.44 3.99 -10.95
C PRO A 154 -8.94 4.22 -11.11
N SER A 155 -9.43 5.38 -10.65
CA SER A 155 -10.83 5.78 -10.73
C SER A 155 -10.96 7.03 -11.59
N SER A 156 -12.12 7.18 -12.26
CA SER A 156 -12.52 8.45 -12.88
C SER A 156 -12.72 9.53 -11.82
N ASP A 157 -12.68 10.81 -12.22
CA ASP A 157 -12.81 11.95 -11.30
C ASP A 157 -14.23 12.17 -10.74
N ASP A 158 -15.21 11.34 -11.15
CA ASP A 158 -16.60 11.44 -10.73
C ASP A 158 -16.80 11.28 -9.21
N TRP A 159 -15.84 10.67 -8.51
CA TRP A 159 -15.88 10.51 -7.06
C TRP A 159 -15.85 11.86 -6.32
N GLN A 160 -15.20 12.88 -6.89
CA GLN A 160 -15.04 14.21 -6.27
C GLN A 160 -16.41 14.87 -6.07
N ASN A 161 -17.26 14.83 -7.09
CA ASN A 161 -18.62 15.36 -7.05
C ASN A 161 -19.48 14.69 -5.95
N LYS A 162 -19.27 13.40 -5.71
CA LYS A 162 -19.98 12.66 -4.63
C LYS A 162 -19.50 13.12 -3.26
N THR A 163 -18.18 13.25 -3.09
CA THR A 163 -17.57 13.73 -1.85
C THR A 163 -18.00 15.16 -1.51
N GLU A 164 -18.02 16.06 -2.48
CA GLU A 164 -18.48 17.45 -2.28
C GLU A 164 -19.92 17.52 -1.80
N LYS A 165 -20.82 16.70 -2.38
CA LYS A 165 -22.22 16.62 -1.95
C LYS A 165 -22.33 16.10 -0.52
N ALA A 166 -21.59 15.05 -0.16
CA ALA A 166 -21.57 14.51 1.19
C ALA A 166 -21.05 15.55 2.22
N LEU A 167 -19.97 16.27 1.88
CA LEU A 167 -19.42 17.32 2.75
C LEU A 167 -20.42 18.46 3.00
N LYS A 168 -21.23 18.85 2.00
CA LYS A 168 -22.29 19.85 2.18
C LYS A 168 -23.38 19.38 3.15
N GLN A 169 -23.67 18.07 3.19
CA GLN A 169 -24.66 17.51 4.11
C GLN A 169 -24.12 17.40 5.54
N LEU A 170 -22.82 17.13 5.72
CA LEU A 170 -22.17 17.05 7.04
C LEU A 170 -21.95 18.41 7.72
N LYS A 171 -21.93 19.50 6.94
CA LYS A 171 -21.78 20.88 7.45
C LYS A 171 -23.11 21.56 7.82
N LYS A 172 -24.24 20.90 7.57
CA LYS A 172 -25.57 21.32 8.04
C LYS A 172 -25.87 20.65 9.37
#